data_AF-A0A0S3PPE6-F1
#
_entry.id   AF-A0A0S3PPE6-F1
#
_cell.length_a   1.000
_cell.length_b   1.000
_cell.length_c   1.000
_cell.angle_alpha   90.00
_cell.angle_beta   90.00
_cell.angle_gamma   90.00
#
_symmetry.space_group_name_H-M   'P 1'
#
loop_
_entity.id
_entity.type
_entity.pdbx_description
1 polymer ?
#
loop_
_entity_poly.entity_id
_entity_poly.type
_entity_poly.pdbx_seq_one_letter_code
_entity_poly.pdbx_strand_id
1 'polypeptide(L)'
;MANVVRSSLKSKAMAAIATPLVASMMDSSGQIAATRVVDRFGISKTQLAETIGLPRETLYRAERSGATKAQARLREVLEILSLVSEWAGGPQQALAWYRAQPIPAFGERTAAAVVKEGKASAVRDYLDHMALGGFA
;
A
#
# COMPACT_ATOMS: atom_id res chain seq x y z
N MET A 1 15.99 18.67 -20.04
CA MET A 1 16.02 17.20 -19.83
C MET A 1 16.49 16.76 -18.43
N ALA A 2 16.84 17.66 -17.51
CA ALA A 2 17.33 17.28 -16.16
C ALA A 2 16.23 16.91 -15.13
N ASN A 3 14.94 17.13 -15.45
CA ASN A 3 13.83 16.92 -14.50
C ASN A 3 13.36 15.46 -14.43
N VAL A 4 13.45 14.72 -15.54
CA VAL A 4 12.99 13.33 -15.65
C VAL A 4 13.90 12.36 -14.88
N VAL A 5 15.23 12.57 -14.96
CA VAL A 5 16.21 11.67 -14.31
C VAL A 5 16.17 11.80 -12.78
N ARG A 6 15.96 13.01 -12.25
CA ARG A 6 15.84 13.24 -10.80
C ARG A 6 14.55 12.68 -10.19
N SER A 7 13.44 12.75 -10.92
CA SER A 7 12.16 12.15 -10.52
C SER A 7 12.27 10.62 -10.42
N SER A 8 12.89 9.96 -11.41
CA SER A 8 13.07 8.50 -11.43
C SER A 8 13.93 7.98 -10.28
N LEU A 9 14.98 8.72 -9.89
CA LEU A 9 15.85 8.35 -8.76
C LEU A 9 15.13 8.46 -7.41
N LYS A 10 14.22 9.42 -7.24
CA LYS A 10 13.46 9.62 -5.98
C LYS A 10 12.35 8.60 -5.80
N SER A 11 11.61 8.27 -6.87
CA SER A 11 10.62 7.20 -6.82
C SER A 11 11.27 5.85 -6.48
N LYS A 12 12.50 5.61 -6.98
CA LYS A 12 13.33 4.44 -6.61
C LYS A 12 13.73 4.46 -5.12
N ALA A 13 14.01 5.63 -4.54
CA ALA A 13 14.32 5.76 -3.13
C ALA A 13 13.09 5.54 -2.23
N MET A 14 11.91 6.03 -2.61
CA MET A 14 10.66 5.76 -1.88
C MET A 14 10.24 4.29 -1.97
N ALA A 15 10.41 3.65 -3.12
CA ALA A 15 10.27 2.20 -3.25
C ALA A 15 11.24 1.44 -2.33
N ALA A 16 12.49 1.91 -2.18
CA ALA A 16 13.47 1.33 -1.26
C ALA A 16 13.08 1.47 0.23
N ILE A 17 12.34 2.52 0.61
CA ILE A 17 11.84 2.74 1.98
C ILE A 17 10.54 1.96 2.25
N ALA A 18 9.75 1.64 1.22
CA ALA A 18 8.62 0.71 1.34
C ALA A 18 9.05 -0.77 1.45
N THR A 19 10.25 -1.08 0.94
CA THR A 19 10.85 -2.41 0.96
C THR A 19 10.93 -3.05 2.36
N PRO A 20 11.31 -2.37 3.46
CA PRO A 20 11.33 -2.96 4.80
C PRO A 20 9.97 -3.48 5.27
N LEU A 21 8.87 -2.76 5.02
CA LEU A 21 7.55 -3.24 5.43
C LEU A 21 7.14 -4.46 4.62
N VAL A 22 7.21 -4.39 3.29
CA VAL A 22 6.82 -5.53 2.43
C VAL A 22 7.66 -6.76 2.74
N ALA A 23 8.98 -6.61 2.87
CA ALA A 23 9.90 -7.71 3.20
C ALA A 23 9.57 -8.34 4.56
N SER A 24 9.24 -7.53 5.58
CA SER A 24 8.89 -8.05 6.90
C SER A 24 7.61 -8.92 6.89
N MET A 25 6.73 -8.70 5.92
CA MET A 25 5.48 -9.47 5.76
C MET A 25 5.66 -10.77 4.96
N MET A 26 6.82 -11.00 4.35
CA MET A 26 7.07 -12.19 3.54
C MET A 26 7.39 -13.43 4.38
N ASP A 27 6.89 -14.59 3.98
CA ASP A 27 7.32 -15.89 4.49
C ASP A 27 8.64 -16.36 3.83
N SER A 28 9.11 -17.56 4.21
CA SER A 28 10.32 -18.16 3.65
C SER A 28 10.24 -18.49 2.16
N SER A 29 9.03 -18.50 1.57
CA SER A 29 8.80 -18.69 0.13
C SER A 29 8.80 -17.37 -0.66
N GLY A 30 8.98 -16.23 0.02
CA GLY A 30 8.95 -14.90 -0.59
C GLY A 30 7.54 -14.37 -0.86
N GLN A 31 6.51 -15.04 -0.34
CA GLN A 31 5.12 -14.60 -0.47
C GLN A 31 4.70 -13.77 0.75
N ILE A 32 3.87 -12.75 0.53
CA ILE A 32 3.30 -11.95 1.60
C ILE A 32 2.31 -12.81 2.39
N ALA A 33 2.65 -13.06 3.65
CA ALA A 33 1.84 -13.84 4.57
C ALA A 33 0.69 -12.97 5.12
N ALA A 34 -0.55 -13.25 4.70
CA ALA A 34 -1.73 -12.50 5.13
C ALA A 34 -1.92 -12.45 6.66
N THR A 35 -1.47 -13.48 7.38
CA THR A 35 -1.48 -13.51 8.85
C THR A 35 -0.59 -12.42 9.45
N ARG A 36 0.65 -12.26 8.96
CA ARG A 36 1.55 -11.21 9.43
C ARG A 36 1.00 -9.80 9.19
N VAL A 37 0.32 -9.61 8.05
CA VAL A 37 -0.36 -8.34 7.74
C VAL A 37 -1.50 -8.09 8.73
N VAL A 38 -2.35 -9.10 8.97
CA VAL A 38 -3.43 -9.02 9.96
C VAL A 38 -2.89 -8.64 11.35
N ASP A 39 -1.83 -9.30 11.81
CA ASP A 39 -1.24 -9.07 13.13
C ASP A 39 -0.63 -7.66 13.21
N ARG A 40 0.10 -7.24 12.17
CA ARG A 40 0.79 -5.94 12.14
C ARG A 40 -0.18 -4.76 12.18
N PHE A 41 -1.31 -4.87 11.49
CA PHE A 41 -2.30 -3.80 11.39
C PHE A 41 -3.46 -3.94 12.38
N GLY A 42 -3.53 -5.04 13.13
CA GLY A 42 -4.59 -5.28 14.11
C GLY A 42 -5.99 -5.42 13.48
N ILE A 43 -6.08 -5.98 12.28
CA ILE A 43 -7.35 -6.12 11.53
C ILE A 43 -7.67 -7.57 11.20
N SER A 44 -8.95 -7.89 11.01
CA SER A 44 -9.33 -9.24 10.57
C SER A 44 -8.91 -9.56 9.13
N LYS A 45 -8.79 -10.85 8.77
CA LYS A 45 -8.56 -11.27 7.37
C LYS A 45 -9.64 -10.75 6.41
N THR A 46 -10.89 -10.68 6.87
CA THR A 46 -12.01 -10.11 6.09
C THR A 46 -11.75 -8.64 5.79
N GLN A 47 -11.41 -7.89 6.83
CA GLN A 47 -11.13 -6.47 6.73
C GLN A 47 -9.89 -6.19 5.88
N LEU A 48 -8.88 -7.08 5.91
CA LEU A 48 -7.74 -7.02 5.01
C LEU A 48 -8.17 -7.23 3.55
N ALA A 49 -8.98 -8.25 3.25
CA ALA A 49 -9.49 -8.50 1.90
C ALA A 49 -10.25 -7.29 1.34
N GLU A 50 -11.12 -6.68 2.15
CA GLU A 50 -11.83 -5.46 1.80
C GLU A 50 -10.89 -4.27 1.55
N THR A 51 -9.81 -4.16 2.34
CA THR A 51 -8.82 -3.08 2.25
C THR A 51 -8.02 -3.18 0.95
N ILE A 52 -7.67 -4.39 0.51
CA ILE A 52 -6.92 -4.64 -0.73
C ILE A 52 -7.81 -4.83 -1.97
N GLY A 53 -9.13 -4.72 -1.81
CA GLY A 53 -10.08 -4.82 -2.91
C GLY A 53 -10.26 -6.23 -3.48
N LEU A 54 -10.10 -7.25 -2.64
CA LEU A 54 -10.28 -8.66 -3.04
C LEU A 54 -11.50 -9.27 -2.33
N PRO A 55 -12.16 -10.27 -2.95
CA PRO A 55 -13.16 -11.07 -2.27
C PRO A 55 -12.58 -11.74 -1.02
N ARG A 56 -13.34 -11.78 0.08
CA ARG A 56 -12.92 -12.38 1.36
C ARG A 56 -12.27 -13.74 1.19
N GLU A 57 -12.89 -14.61 0.40
CA GLU A 57 -12.45 -15.98 0.12
C GLU A 57 -11.03 -16.10 -0.48
N THR A 58 -10.50 -15.01 -1.05
CA THR A 58 -9.15 -14.95 -1.62
C THR A 58 -8.09 -15.10 -0.54
N LEU A 59 -8.32 -14.58 0.66
CA LEU A 59 -7.36 -14.63 1.78
C LEU A 59 -7.59 -15.81 2.75
N TYR A 60 -8.64 -16.59 2.53
CA TYR A 60 -8.97 -17.76 3.37
C TYR A 60 -8.36 -19.06 2.83
N ARG A 61 -8.07 -19.16 1.52
CA ARG A 61 -7.42 -20.34 0.92
C ARG A 61 -5.99 -20.02 0.55
N ALA A 62 -5.04 -20.83 1.02
CA ALA A 62 -3.61 -20.64 0.81
C ALA A 62 -3.25 -20.46 -0.68
N GLU A 63 -3.79 -21.30 -1.56
CA GLU A 63 -3.58 -21.22 -3.01
C GLU A 63 -4.05 -19.89 -3.61
N ARG A 64 -5.19 -19.36 -3.16
CA ARG A 64 -5.75 -18.11 -3.68
C ARG A 64 -5.03 -16.89 -3.14
N SER A 65 -4.58 -16.94 -1.88
CA SER A 65 -3.74 -15.88 -1.32
C SER A 65 -2.36 -15.83 -1.96
N GLY A 66 -1.84 -16.98 -2.41
CA GLY A 66 -0.57 -17.07 -3.12
C GLY A 66 -0.65 -16.74 -4.62
N ALA A 67 -1.86 -16.63 -5.18
CA ALA A 67 -2.04 -16.27 -6.57
C ALA A 67 -1.39 -14.92 -6.89
N THR A 68 -0.74 -14.82 -8.07
CA THR A 68 0.02 -13.64 -8.49
C THR A 68 -0.76 -12.33 -8.36
N LYS A 69 -2.06 -12.33 -8.70
CA LYS A 69 -2.93 -11.16 -8.56
C LYS A 69 -3.13 -10.75 -7.10
N ALA A 70 -3.34 -11.71 -6.20
CA ALA A 70 -3.53 -11.43 -4.77
C ALA A 70 -2.24 -10.88 -4.15
N GLN A 71 -1.10 -11.50 -4.46
CA GLN A 71 0.22 -11.05 -4.03
C GLN A 71 0.57 -9.65 -4.56
N ALA A 72 0.25 -9.37 -5.82
CA ALA A 72 0.41 -8.03 -6.39
C ALA A 72 -0.43 -6.99 -5.63
N ARG A 73 -1.72 -7.25 -5.38
CA ARG A 73 -2.59 -6.33 -4.62
C ARG A 73 -2.11 -6.12 -3.18
N LEU A 74 -1.68 -7.18 -2.50
CA LEU A 74 -1.09 -7.07 -1.16
C LEU A 74 0.15 -6.18 -1.18
N ARG A 75 1.04 -6.37 -2.15
CA ARG A 75 2.23 -5.55 -2.31
C ARG A 75 1.90 -4.08 -2.56
N GLU A 76 0.98 -3.80 -3.48
CA GLU A 76 0.57 -2.43 -3.80
C GLU A 76 0.08 -1.68 -2.56
N VAL A 77 -0.77 -2.31 -1.77
CA VAL A 77 -1.31 -1.70 -0.54
C VAL A 77 -0.24 -1.56 0.53
N LEU A 78 0.60 -2.58 0.74
CA LEU A 78 1.67 -2.50 1.73
C LEU A 78 2.68 -1.41 1.40
N GLU A 79 3.00 -1.19 0.12
CA GLU A 79 3.85 -0.08 -0.31
C GLU A 79 3.23 1.26 0.08
N ILE A 80 1.96 1.48 -0.27
CA ILE A 80 1.23 2.72 0.10
C ILE A 80 1.20 2.91 1.62
N LEU A 81 0.86 1.86 2.38
CA LEU A 81 0.81 1.94 3.84
C LEU A 81 2.19 2.21 4.46
N SER A 82 3.26 1.68 3.87
CA SER A 82 4.63 1.97 4.32
C SER A 82 4.97 3.44 4.14
N LEU A 83 4.64 4.02 2.97
CA LEU A 83 4.91 5.43 2.68
C LEU A 83 4.15 6.36 3.62
N VAL A 84 2.90 6.01 3.93
CA VAL A 84 2.04 6.81 4.81
C VAL A 84 2.45 6.68 6.28
N SER A 85 2.97 5.52 6.70
CA SER A 85 3.32 5.25 8.10
C SER A 85 4.33 6.24 8.67
N GLU A 86 5.27 6.72 7.85
CA GLU A 86 6.33 7.66 8.26
C GLU A 86 5.77 8.98 8.80
N TRP A 87 4.68 9.49 8.22
CA TRP A 87 4.10 10.79 8.60
C TRP A 87 2.73 10.68 9.28
N ALA A 88 2.04 9.54 9.15
CA ALA A 88 0.80 9.28 9.88
C ALA A 88 1.02 8.86 11.33
N GLY A 89 2.26 8.56 11.74
CA GLY A 89 2.58 8.13 13.11
C GLY A 89 2.43 6.63 13.36
N GLY A 90 2.50 5.82 12.30
CA GLY A 90 2.58 4.36 12.40
C GLY A 90 1.59 3.59 11.50
N PRO A 91 1.68 2.24 11.50
CA PRO A 91 0.91 1.37 10.59
C PRO A 91 -0.61 1.48 10.76
N GLN A 92 -1.09 1.60 12.00
CA GLN A 92 -2.53 1.69 12.28
C GLN A 92 -3.11 3.03 11.80
N GLN A 93 -2.39 4.11 12.03
CA GLN A 93 -2.75 5.45 11.57
C GLN A 93 -2.68 5.54 10.05
N ALA A 94 -1.67 4.92 9.43
CA ALA A 94 -1.59 4.82 7.97
C ALA A 94 -2.78 4.07 7.37
N LEU A 95 -3.22 2.98 8.00
CA LEU A 95 -4.41 2.25 7.57
C LEU A 95 -5.69 3.08 7.75
N ALA A 96 -5.80 3.84 8.85
CA ALA A 96 -6.93 4.74 9.06
C ALA A 96 -6.99 5.80 7.97
N TRP A 97 -5.87 6.46 7.67
CA TRP A 97 -5.74 7.43 6.59
C TRP A 97 -6.12 6.82 5.23
N TYR A 98 -5.56 5.65 4.91
CA TYR A 98 -5.79 4.95 3.64
C TYR A 98 -7.28 4.67 3.38
N ARG A 99 -8.03 4.37 4.45
CA ARG A 99 -9.46 4.01 4.38
C ARG A 99 -10.40 5.20 4.48
N ALA A 100 -10.03 6.24 5.22
CA ALA A 100 -10.95 7.28 5.65
C ALA A 100 -10.63 8.66 5.06
N GLN A 101 -9.39 8.94 4.67
CA GLN A 101 -9.02 10.26 4.20
C GLN A 101 -9.48 10.47 2.75
N PRO A 102 -10.38 11.44 2.47
CA PRO A 102 -10.69 11.84 1.12
C PRO A 102 -9.50 12.58 0.51
N ILE A 103 -9.20 12.30 -0.76
CA ILE A 103 -8.11 12.91 -1.50
C ILE A 103 -8.69 13.79 -2.61
N PRO A 104 -8.53 15.13 -2.55
CA PRO A 104 -9.11 16.04 -3.54
C PRO A 104 -8.65 15.75 -4.98
N ALA A 105 -7.37 15.37 -5.15
CA ALA A 105 -6.81 14.99 -6.46
C ALA A 105 -7.49 13.76 -7.09
N PHE A 106 -8.25 12.98 -6.30
CA PHE A 106 -9.03 11.84 -6.77
C PHE A 106 -10.55 12.08 -6.66
N GLY A 107 -10.99 13.33 -6.59
CA GLY A 107 -12.40 13.69 -6.48
C GLY A 107 -13.01 13.27 -5.14
N GLU A 108 -12.33 13.63 -4.03
CA GLU A 108 -12.73 13.31 -2.65
C GLU A 108 -12.79 11.81 -2.33
N ARG A 109 -12.14 10.98 -3.14
CA ARG A 109 -12.08 9.53 -2.94
C ARG A 109 -10.94 9.14 -2.03
N THR A 110 -11.11 8.05 -1.29
CA THR A 110 -10.05 7.50 -0.43
C THR A 110 -9.04 6.71 -1.24
N ALA A 111 -7.81 6.60 -0.74
CA ALA A 111 -6.77 5.77 -1.35
C ALA A 111 -7.25 4.32 -1.56
N ALA A 112 -7.97 3.76 -0.58
CA ALA A 112 -8.59 2.44 -0.69
C ALA A 112 -9.55 2.32 -1.87
N ALA A 113 -10.39 3.34 -2.11
CA ALA A 113 -11.31 3.34 -3.24
C ALA A 113 -10.58 3.39 -4.58
N VAL A 114 -9.50 4.17 -4.68
CA VAL A 114 -8.71 4.30 -5.91
C VAL A 114 -7.92 3.02 -6.21
N VAL A 115 -7.33 2.37 -5.21
CA VAL A 115 -6.62 1.09 -5.37
C VAL A 115 -7.56 -0.01 -5.84
N LYS A 116 -8.81 -0.05 -5.33
CA LYS A 116 -9.84 -1.00 -5.78
C LYS A 116 -10.11 -0.94 -7.28
N GLU A 117 -9.94 0.22 -7.90
CA GLU A 117 -10.06 0.39 -9.37
C GLU A 117 -8.82 -0.03 -10.16
N GLY A 118 -7.76 -0.52 -9.51
CA GLY A 118 -6.50 -0.84 -10.19
C GLY A 118 -5.57 0.36 -10.36
N LYS A 119 -5.87 1.49 -9.70
CA LYS A 119 -5.09 2.73 -9.85
C LYS A 119 -4.12 2.95 -8.69
N ALA A 120 -3.47 1.89 -8.22
CA ALA A 120 -2.53 1.97 -7.11
C ALA A 120 -1.29 2.83 -7.44
N SER A 121 -0.83 2.82 -8.71
CA SER A 121 0.24 3.70 -9.17
C SER A 121 -0.11 5.17 -8.98
N ALA A 122 -1.32 5.58 -9.35
CA ALA A 122 -1.77 6.97 -9.18
C ALA A 122 -1.72 7.42 -7.72
N VAL A 123 -2.10 6.56 -6.76
CA VAL A 123 -1.99 6.87 -5.33
C VAL A 123 -0.54 7.06 -4.92
N ARG A 124 0.38 6.19 -5.37
CA ARG A 124 1.82 6.35 -5.10
C ARG A 124 2.36 7.64 -5.71
N ASP A 125 2.01 7.93 -6.96
CA ASP A 125 2.45 9.15 -7.64
C ASP A 125 1.97 10.40 -6.88
N TYR A 126 0.72 10.39 -6.38
CA TYR A 126 0.20 11.45 -5.53
C TYR A 126 0.99 11.61 -4.24
N LEU A 127 1.28 10.51 -3.54
CA LEU A 127 2.08 10.52 -2.31
C LEU A 127 3.51 11.02 -2.56
N ASP A 128 4.14 10.60 -3.66
CA ASP A 128 5.45 11.06 -4.10
C ASP A 128 5.43 12.59 -4.34
N HIS A 129 4.39 13.12 -4.98
CA HIS A 129 4.23 14.57 -5.18
C HIS A 129 4.01 15.32 -3.87
N MET A 130 3.20 14.79 -2.94
CA MET A 130 3.02 15.41 -1.63
C MET A 130 4.34 15.46 -0.83
N ALA A 131 5.13 14.38 -0.88
CA ALA A 131 6.44 14.34 -0.22
C ALA A 131 7.43 15.38 -0.79
N LEU A 132 7.25 15.79 -2.05
CA LEU A 132 8.05 16.84 -2.70
C LEU A 132 7.56 18.26 -2.36
N GLY A 133 6.29 18.44 -1.99
CA GLY A 133 5.67 19.73 -1.69
C GLY A 133 5.56 20.09 -0.20
N GLY A 134 5.82 19.15 0.71
CA GLY A 134 5.58 19.28 2.16
C GLY A 134 6.71 19.86 3.01
N PHE A 135 7.77 20.41 2.40
CA PHE A 135 8.88 21.08 3.11
C PHE A 135 8.96 22.58 2.78
N ALA A 136 7.82 23.26 2.71
CA ALA A 136 7.75 24.72 2.60
C ALA A 136 7.20 25.32 3.90
#